data_AF-A0A371AUN4-F1
#
_entry.id   AF-A0A371AUN4-F1
#
_cell.length_a   1.000
_cell.length_b   1.000
_cell.length_c   1.000
_cell.angle_alpha   90.00
_cell.angle_beta   90.00
_cell.angle_gamma   90.00
#
_symmetry.space_group_name_H-M   'P 1'
#
loop_
_entity.id
_entity.type
_entity.pdbx_description
1 polymer ?
#
loop_
_entity_poly.entity_id
_entity_poly.type
_entity_poly.pdbx_seq_one_letter_code
_entity_poly.pdbx_strand_id
1 'polypeptide(L)'
;MNKEFIIMDEDNFYEVNENEINDVENELNIQFPKELRSFYLKCGYGFLGNSESNINRIMDPLSVRDFRLRQNDFEFYPDIELYDQFENGKLIFFEANETALISIELTDSEKSKIYYYDTPIAESLSDFLEKLRDNEEYYLDLI
;
A
#
# COMPACT_ATOMS: atom_id res chain seq x y z
N MET A 1 6.43 -7.46 20.84
CA MET A 1 6.51 -5.99 20.89
C MET A 1 5.92 -5.52 19.57
N ASN A 2 4.68 -5.03 19.57
CA ASN A 2 4.07 -4.46 18.36
C ASN A 2 4.89 -3.21 18.04
N LYS A 3 5.66 -3.22 16.97
CA LYS A 3 6.22 -1.98 16.44
C LYS A 3 5.03 -1.11 16.05
N GLU A 4 4.91 0.05 16.68
CA GLU A 4 3.93 1.05 16.28
C GLU A 4 4.34 1.64 14.93
N PHE A 5 3.36 2.07 14.14
CA PHE A 5 3.64 2.87 12.95
C PHE A 5 4.23 4.19 13.43
N ILE A 6 5.48 4.43 13.08
CA ILE A 6 6.11 5.71 13.36
C ILE A 6 5.55 6.67 12.30
N ILE A 7 4.99 7.81 12.70
CA ILE A 7 4.47 8.86 11.81
C ILE A 7 5.26 10.14 12.09
N MET A 8 5.57 10.92 11.04
CA MET A 8 6.32 12.18 11.12
C MET A 8 5.40 13.39 10.96
N ASP A 9 5.83 14.55 11.45
CA ASP A 9 5.07 15.82 11.33
C ASP A 9 4.85 16.25 9.87
N GLU A 10 5.67 15.76 8.96
CA GLU A 10 5.60 16.02 7.52
C GLU A 10 4.59 15.11 6.80
N ASP A 11 4.15 14.03 7.44
CA ASP A 11 3.18 13.10 6.86
C ASP A 11 1.78 13.71 6.87
N ASN A 12 1.04 13.54 5.77
CA ASN A 12 -0.30 14.08 5.60
C ASN A 12 -1.30 12.94 5.47
N PHE A 13 -2.05 12.68 6.55
CA PHE A 13 -3.03 11.60 6.61
C PHE A 13 -4.47 12.10 6.72
N TYR A 14 -5.37 11.32 6.12
CA TYR A 14 -6.82 11.48 6.16
C TYR A 14 -7.43 10.25 6.81
N GLU A 15 -8.40 10.48 7.70
CA GLU A 15 -9.08 9.42 8.43
C GLU A 15 -9.79 8.44 7.48
N VAL A 16 -9.75 7.15 7.83
CA VAL A 16 -10.51 6.09 7.17
C VAL A 16 -11.56 5.58 8.13
N ASN A 17 -12.80 5.47 7.66
CA ASN A 17 -13.86 4.85 8.44
C ASN A 17 -13.80 3.32 8.32
N GLU A 18 -14.05 2.60 9.42
CA GLU A 18 -14.16 1.14 9.40
C GLU A 18 -15.19 0.62 8.37
N ASN A 19 -16.27 1.36 8.16
CA ASN A 19 -17.26 1.00 7.13
C ASN A 19 -16.68 1.02 5.71
N GLU A 20 -15.81 1.99 5.39
CA GLU A 20 -15.16 2.07 4.07
C GLU A 20 -14.28 0.85 3.82
N ILE A 21 -13.56 0.39 4.86
CA ILE A 21 -12.75 -0.83 4.80
C ILE A 21 -13.66 -2.05 4.57
N ASN A 22 -14.72 -2.19 5.37
CA ASN A 22 -15.64 -3.32 5.28
C ASN A 22 -16.36 -3.40 3.93
N ASP A 23 -16.78 -2.24 3.38
CA ASP A 23 -17.47 -2.18 2.10
C ASP A 23 -16.55 -2.67 0.97
N VAL A 24 -15.28 -2.25 0.97
CA VAL A 24 -14.27 -2.70 -0.01
C VAL A 24 -13.96 -4.19 0.15
N GLU A 25 -13.77 -4.67 1.38
CA GLU A 25 -13.54 -6.10 1.66
C GLU A 25 -14.69 -6.98 1.12
N ASN A 26 -15.93 -6.55 1.35
CA ASN A 26 -17.12 -7.23 0.86
C ASN A 26 -17.22 -7.18 -0.67
N GLU A 27 -16.97 -6.03 -1.29
CA GLU A 27 -17.06 -5.83 -2.74
C GLU A 27 -16.02 -6.67 -3.50
N LEU A 28 -14.79 -6.71 -2.99
CA LEU A 28 -13.70 -7.49 -3.58
C LEU A 28 -13.69 -8.96 -3.13
N ASN A 29 -14.53 -9.33 -2.16
CA ASN A 29 -14.54 -10.64 -1.50
C ASN A 29 -13.13 -11.04 -1.00
N ILE A 30 -12.45 -10.11 -0.33
CA ILE A 30 -11.15 -10.29 0.31
C ILE A 30 -11.17 -9.73 1.75
N GLN A 31 -10.10 -9.96 2.49
CA GLN A 31 -9.85 -9.27 3.75
C GLN A 31 -8.55 -8.48 3.59
N PHE A 32 -8.55 -7.21 4.03
CA PHE A 32 -7.30 -6.48 4.08
C PHE A 32 -6.36 -7.17 5.08
N PRO A 33 -5.05 -7.23 4.79
CA PRO A 33 -4.11 -7.79 5.74
C PRO A 33 -4.13 -6.98 7.04
N LYS A 34 -3.97 -7.67 8.18
CA LYS A 34 -4.16 -7.08 9.52
C LYS A 34 -3.34 -5.81 9.75
N GLU A 35 -2.11 -5.76 9.23
CA GLU A 35 -1.26 -4.56 9.34
C GLU A 35 -1.85 -3.38 8.59
N LEU A 36 -2.31 -3.57 7.34
CA LEU A 36 -2.87 -2.49 6.54
C LEU A 36 -4.22 -2.01 7.10
N ARG A 37 -5.10 -2.94 7.52
CA ARG A 37 -6.34 -2.57 8.23
C ARG A 37 -6.05 -1.78 9.51
N SER A 38 -5.06 -2.23 10.30
CA SER A 38 -4.64 -1.53 11.52
C SER A 38 -4.05 -0.16 11.22
N PHE A 39 -3.34 0.00 10.10
CA PHE A 39 -2.82 1.27 9.65
C PHE A 39 -3.95 2.23 9.30
N TYR A 40 -4.92 1.80 8.47
CA TYR A 40 -6.06 2.62 8.11
C TYR A 40 -6.84 3.13 9.32
N LEU A 41 -7.12 2.26 10.30
CA LEU A 41 -7.90 2.64 11.47
C LEU A 41 -7.16 3.54 12.47
N LYS A 42 -5.81 3.52 12.47
CA LYS A 42 -5.00 4.29 13.43
C LYS A 42 -4.44 5.57 12.83
N CYS A 43 -3.97 5.49 11.60
CA CYS A 43 -3.24 6.53 10.91
C CYS A 43 -4.06 7.10 9.74
N GLY A 44 -4.87 6.28 9.08
CA GLY A 44 -5.61 6.68 7.89
C GLY A 44 -4.89 6.31 6.60
N TYR A 45 -5.07 7.11 5.56
CA TYR A 45 -4.37 7.01 4.28
C TYR A 45 -3.82 8.38 3.89
N GLY A 46 -2.89 8.45 2.93
CA GLY A 46 -2.33 9.72 2.51
C GLY A 46 -0.85 9.61 2.17
N PHE A 47 -0.11 10.68 2.42
CA PHE A 47 1.23 10.88 1.87
C PHE A 47 2.28 10.86 2.96
N LEU A 48 3.38 10.13 2.72
CA LEU A 48 4.54 10.08 3.60
C LEU A 48 5.57 11.13 3.17
N GLY A 49 5.98 11.96 4.12
CA GLY A 49 6.95 13.04 3.90
C GLY A 49 6.52 14.10 2.88
N ASN A 50 7.47 14.95 2.50
CA ASN A 50 7.31 15.98 1.47
C ASN A 50 8.35 15.80 0.35
N SER A 51 8.27 14.67 -0.37
CA SER A 51 9.15 14.40 -1.51
C SER A 51 8.74 15.24 -2.73
N GLU A 52 9.69 15.89 -3.39
CA GLU A 52 9.42 16.64 -4.64
C GLU A 52 9.28 15.71 -5.85
N SER A 53 9.83 14.49 -5.78
CA SER A 53 9.91 13.53 -6.89
C SER A 53 9.10 12.26 -6.68
N ASN A 54 8.79 11.88 -5.45
CA ASN A 54 8.00 10.70 -5.13
C ASN A 54 6.62 11.09 -4.62
N ILE A 55 5.62 10.30 -5.00
CA ILE A 55 4.24 10.46 -4.52
C ILE A 55 4.15 9.93 -3.09
N ASN A 56 4.78 8.80 -2.80
CA ASN A 56 4.80 8.15 -1.48
C ASN A 56 3.44 8.06 -0.79
N ARG A 57 2.42 7.66 -1.55
CA ARG A 57 1.03 7.62 -1.08
C ARG A 57 0.64 6.22 -0.63
N ILE A 58 0.20 6.11 0.61
CA ILE A 58 -0.64 5.02 1.08
C ILE A 58 -2.05 5.26 0.52
N MET A 59 -2.48 4.38 -0.38
CA MET A 59 -3.78 4.46 -1.04
C MET A 59 -4.91 4.25 -0.04
N ASP A 60 -6.01 5.00 -0.16
CA ASP A 60 -7.23 4.71 0.59
C ASP A 60 -7.88 3.39 0.13
N PRO A 61 -8.80 2.80 0.92
CA PRO A 61 -9.46 1.56 0.55
C PRO A 61 -10.15 1.59 -0.82
N LEU A 62 -10.78 2.72 -1.21
CA LEU A 62 -11.47 2.83 -2.49
C LEU A 62 -10.47 2.84 -3.65
N SER A 63 -9.34 3.55 -3.51
CA SER A 63 -8.26 3.50 -4.51
C SER A 63 -7.70 2.09 -4.66
N VAL A 64 -7.53 1.31 -3.57
CA VAL A 64 -7.09 -0.10 -3.68
C VAL A 64 -8.11 -0.94 -4.45
N ARG A 65 -9.40 -0.74 -4.17
CA ARG A 65 -10.49 -1.39 -4.90
C ARG A 65 -10.48 -1.00 -6.38
N ASP A 66 -10.41 0.28 -6.67
CA ASP A 66 -10.48 0.81 -8.03
C ASP A 66 -9.29 0.33 -8.86
N PHE A 67 -8.09 0.24 -8.25
CA PHE A 67 -6.95 -0.41 -8.85
C PHE A 67 -7.28 -1.86 -9.19
N ARG A 68 -7.71 -2.66 -8.21
CA ARG A 68 -8.04 -4.09 -8.39
C ARG A 68 -9.08 -4.32 -9.49
N LEU A 69 -10.10 -3.47 -9.57
CA LEU A 69 -11.19 -3.61 -10.53
C LEU A 69 -10.90 -2.95 -11.89
N ARG A 70 -9.80 -2.21 -12.02
CA ARG A 70 -9.43 -1.42 -13.20
C ARG A 70 -10.49 -0.36 -13.53
N GLN A 71 -10.90 0.41 -12.52
CA GLN A 71 -11.99 1.38 -12.64
C GLN A 71 -11.57 2.78 -12.20
N ASN A 72 -12.39 3.77 -12.55
CA ASN A 72 -12.19 5.19 -12.21
C ASN A 72 -10.80 5.66 -12.65
N ASP A 73 -9.98 6.16 -11.72
CA ASP A 73 -8.64 6.68 -12.01
C ASP A 73 -7.69 5.61 -12.59
N PHE A 74 -8.05 4.32 -12.46
CA PHE A 74 -7.25 3.19 -12.92
C PHE A 74 -7.74 2.54 -14.23
N GLU A 75 -8.81 3.04 -14.86
CA GLU A 75 -9.32 2.49 -16.13
C GLU A 75 -8.31 2.64 -17.28
N PHE A 76 -7.54 3.72 -17.29
CA PHE A 76 -6.54 4.04 -18.31
C PHE A 76 -5.13 4.20 -17.75
N TYR A 77 -4.87 3.62 -16.56
CA TYR A 77 -3.56 3.71 -15.94
C TYR A 77 -2.51 3.02 -16.84
N PRO A 78 -1.41 3.71 -17.21
CA PRO A 78 -0.40 3.16 -18.10
C PRO A 78 0.17 1.84 -17.57
N ASP A 79 0.33 0.87 -18.46
CA ASP A 79 0.94 -0.43 -18.16
C ASP A 79 0.29 -1.20 -16.99
N ILE A 80 -0.98 -0.91 -16.65
CA ILE A 80 -1.66 -1.57 -15.53
C ILE A 80 -1.78 -3.09 -15.71
N GLU A 81 -1.83 -3.57 -16.95
CA GLU A 81 -1.80 -5.00 -17.30
C GLU A 81 -0.52 -5.71 -16.82
N LEU A 82 0.59 -4.98 -16.62
CA LEU A 82 1.81 -5.54 -16.05
C LEU A 82 1.57 -6.09 -14.64
N TYR A 83 0.65 -5.51 -13.88
CA TYR A 83 0.35 -5.90 -12.51
C TYR A 83 -0.55 -7.13 -12.40
N ASP A 84 -1.23 -7.54 -13.48
CA ASP A 84 -2.11 -8.72 -13.50
C ASP A 84 -1.39 -9.99 -12.99
N GLN A 85 -0.11 -10.15 -13.34
CA GLN A 85 0.69 -11.31 -12.92
C GLN A 85 1.25 -11.20 -11.49
N PHE A 86 1.26 -9.99 -10.90
CA PHE A 86 1.87 -9.72 -9.60
C PHE A 86 0.86 -9.63 -8.45
N GLU A 87 -0.43 -9.44 -8.77
CA GLU A 87 -1.51 -9.32 -7.79
C GLU A 87 -2.03 -10.65 -7.22
N ASN A 88 -1.60 -11.80 -7.74
CA ASN A 88 -2.01 -13.08 -7.16
C ASN A 88 -1.51 -13.20 -5.70
N GLY A 89 -2.46 -13.28 -4.77
CA GLY A 89 -2.19 -13.31 -3.32
C GLY A 89 -1.66 -11.99 -2.75
N LYS A 90 -1.83 -10.86 -3.46
CA LYS A 90 -1.36 -9.54 -3.01
C LYS A 90 -2.38 -8.45 -3.30
N LEU A 91 -2.17 -7.24 -2.78
CA LEU A 91 -2.92 -6.02 -3.12
C LEU A 91 -1.95 -4.88 -3.36
N ILE A 92 -2.17 -4.10 -4.41
CA ILE A 92 -1.50 -2.79 -4.52
C ILE A 92 -2.10 -1.86 -3.46
N PHE A 93 -1.24 -1.27 -2.64
CA PHE A 93 -1.66 -0.40 -1.52
C PHE A 93 -0.87 0.89 -1.44
N PHE A 94 0.24 0.99 -2.18
CA PHE A 94 1.15 2.11 -2.09
C PHE A 94 1.63 2.53 -3.48
N GLU A 95 1.53 3.84 -3.72
CA GLU A 95 1.97 4.51 -4.93
C GLU A 95 3.26 5.27 -4.61
N ALA A 96 4.40 4.73 -5.04
CA ALA A 96 5.69 5.32 -4.73
C ALA A 96 5.96 6.52 -5.64
N ASN A 97 5.73 6.36 -6.94
CA ASN A 97 5.81 7.40 -7.95
C ASN A 97 4.91 7.06 -9.14
N GLU A 98 4.99 7.83 -10.22
CA GLU A 98 4.16 7.68 -11.43
C GLU A 98 4.27 6.30 -12.12
N THR A 99 5.31 5.52 -11.80
CA THR A 99 5.63 4.25 -12.50
C THR A 99 5.78 3.05 -11.58
N ALA A 100 5.91 3.27 -10.27
CA ALA A 100 6.19 2.23 -9.29
C ALA A 100 5.07 2.11 -8.25
N LEU A 101 4.36 0.99 -8.33
CA LEU A 101 3.35 0.60 -7.35
C LEU A 101 3.84 -0.59 -6.53
N ILE A 102 3.53 -0.57 -5.24
CA ILE A 102 4.00 -1.54 -4.27
C ILE A 102 2.81 -2.34 -3.72
N SER A 103 3.01 -3.65 -3.57
CA SER A 103 1.97 -4.56 -3.13
C SER A 103 2.24 -5.15 -1.74
N ILE A 104 1.17 -5.49 -1.03
CA ILE A 104 1.18 -6.18 0.27
C ILE A 104 0.57 -7.56 0.13
N GLU A 105 1.14 -8.54 0.81
CA GLU A 105 0.64 -9.92 0.86
C GLU A 105 -0.76 -10.03 1.46
N LEU A 106 -1.67 -10.76 0.81
CA LEU A 106 -2.95 -11.16 1.38
C LEU A 106 -2.74 -12.35 2.33
N THR A 107 -2.87 -12.11 3.63
CA THR A 107 -2.62 -13.11 4.67
C THR A 107 -3.38 -12.81 5.96
N ASP A 108 -3.71 -13.86 6.71
CA ASP A 108 -4.31 -13.78 8.06
C ASP A 108 -3.25 -13.64 9.17
N SER A 109 -1.96 -13.61 8.79
CA SER A 109 -0.83 -13.39 9.68
C SER A 109 -0.84 -11.97 10.28
N GLU A 110 -0.18 -11.80 11.41
CA GLU A 110 0.06 -10.47 12.02
C GLU A 110 1.03 -9.61 11.21
N LYS A 111 1.74 -10.21 10.26
CA LYS A 111 2.69 -9.54 9.36
C LYS A 111 2.44 -9.95 7.92
N SER A 112 2.56 -8.98 7.03
CA SER A 112 2.35 -9.16 5.59
C SER A 112 3.57 -8.65 4.85
N LYS A 113 4.18 -9.50 4.01
CA LYS A 113 5.33 -9.09 3.22
C LYS A 113 4.94 -8.01 2.21
N ILE A 114 5.89 -7.12 1.94
CA ILE A 114 5.75 -6.06 0.95
C ILE A 114 6.60 -6.39 -0.27
N TYR A 115 6.07 -6.17 -1.46
CA TYR A 115 6.70 -6.55 -2.72
C TYR A 115 6.73 -5.40 -3.71
N TYR A 116 7.86 -5.28 -4.39
CA TYR A 116 7.93 -4.59 -5.67
C TYR A 116 7.89 -5.65 -6.77
N TYR A 117 6.80 -5.67 -7.54
CA TYR A 117 6.42 -6.80 -8.40
C TYR A 117 6.40 -8.15 -7.65
N ASP A 118 7.30 -9.08 -7.96
CA ASP A 118 7.45 -10.38 -7.30
C ASP A 118 8.59 -10.42 -6.26
N THR A 119 9.38 -9.35 -6.16
CA THR A 119 10.53 -9.27 -5.26
C THR A 119 10.10 -8.78 -3.88
N PRO A 120 10.29 -9.57 -2.80
CA PRO A 120 10.00 -9.13 -1.45
C PRO A 120 11.00 -8.05 -1.01
N ILE A 121 10.50 -6.88 -0.63
CA ILE A 121 11.31 -5.72 -0.24
C ILE A 121 11.24 -5.42 1.27
N ALA A 122 10.18 -5.91 1.94
CA ALA A 122 10.05 -5.82 3.39
C ALA A 122 9.27 -7.01 3.98
N GLU A 123 9.57 -7.33 5.24
CA GLU A 123 8.94 -8.45 5.96
C GLU A 123 7.60 -8.07 6.63
N SER A 124 7.27 -6.77 6.68
CA SER A 124 6.04 -6.25 7.24
C SER A 124 5.79 -4.80 6.79
N LEU A 125 4.58 -4.27 6.99
CA LEU A 125 4.28 -2.86 6.69
C LEU A 125 5.16 -1.91 7.51
N SER A 126 5.36 -2.19 8.80
CA SER A 126 6.27 -1.40 9.64
C SER A 126 7.73 -1.44 9.17
N ASP A 127 8.23 -2.59 8.71
CA ASP A 127 9.59 -2.70 8.13
C ASP A 127 9.71 -1.88 6.83
N PHE A 128 8.68 -1.90 6.00
CA PHE A 128 8.62 -1.10 4.77
C PHE A 128 8.71 0.40 5.06
N LEU A 129 7.91 0.90 6.01
CA LEU A 129 7.90 2.33 6.37
C LEU A 129 9.21 2.79 7.02
N GLU A 130 9.89 1.90 7.76
CA GLU A 130 11.24 2.19 8.29
C GLU A 130 12.25 2.32 7.15
N LYS A 131 12.31 1.34 6.24
CA LYS A 131 13.25 1.36 5.10
C LYS A 131 13.00 2.54 4.15
N LEU A 132 11.73 2.85 3.87
CA LEU A 132 11.36 3.97 3.01
C LEU A 132 11.89 5.30 3.54
N ARG A 133 11.95 5.46 4.88
CA ARG A 133 12.46 6.68 5.49
C ARG A 133 13.97 6.78 5.57
N ASP A 134 14.65 5.64 5.54
CA ASP A 134 16.11 5.62 5.38
C ASP A 134 16.49 5.94 3.92
N ASN A 135 15.73 5.43 2.95
CA ASN A 135 15.93 5.67 1.52
C ASN A 135 14.63 5.40 0.74
N GLU A 136 14.02 6.42 0.14
CA GLU A 136 12.74 6.28 -0.58
C GLU A 136 12.80 5.41 -1.85
N GLU A 137 14.01 5.14 -2.35
CA GLU A 137 14.28 4.42 -3.60
C GLU A 137 14.93 3.04 -3.37
N TYR A 138 15.01 2.57 -2.11
CA TYR A 138 15.79 1.37 -1.75
C TYR A 138 15.42 0.09 -2.51
N TYR A 139 14.21 0.01 -3.06
CA TYR A 139 13.71 -1.13 -3.81
C TYR A 139 14.03 -1.06 -5.31
N LEU A 140 14.44 0.09 -5.86
CA LEU A 140 14.78 0.23 -7.28
C LEU A 140 16.03 -0.57 -7.65
N ASP A 141 16.97 -0.73 -6.72
CA ASP A 141 18.21 -1.49 -6.91
C ASP A 141 18.03 -3.03 -6.83
N LEU A 142 16.80 -3.50 -6.57
CA LEU A 142 16.50 -4.93 -6.34
C LEU A 142 16.03 -5.68 -7.60
N ILE A 143 15.94 -4.99 -8.75
CA ILE A 143 15.45 -5.52 -10.04
C ILE A 143 16.54 -5.48 -11.11
#